data_AF-A0A1G9QDL7-F1
#
_entry.id   AF-A0A1G9QDL7-F1
#
_cell.length_a   1.000
_cell.length_b   1.000
_cell.length_c   1.000
_cell.angle_alpha   90.00
_cell.angle_beta   90.00
_cell.angle_gamma   90.00
#
_symmetry.space_group_name_H-M   'P 1'
#
loop_
_entity.id
_entity.type
_entity.pdbx_description
1 polymer ?
#
loop_
_entity_poly.entity_id
_entity_poly.type
_entity_poly.pdbx_seq_one_letter_code
_entity_poly.pdbx_strand_id
1 'polypeptide(L)'
;MLVPRSGALPAPVRRTLLYRQATGHLPPLLRPRTFTEKLNWRITFDRRELLAPTCDKLAMKEHARTVAPGLVRVPETLWSGTDVGELADVDLPGHWVLKPNHSCIRRLFGRGPGDVDELRRRTAGWVGERYWRKSEEWAYRRARPCLLVEEFIGVPGVVPADLKVLVVGGEPRLVELHTGRDDDHGTRLYTPGWAPLPWTIGYRPGPDADPPERLDDLLKAATALADGFDMLRVDCYEVDGELWFGELTPYPGAGLSPLEPDLDAWLGAAWTLPPLWHTRG
;
A
#
# COMPACT_ATOMS: atom_id res chain seq x y z
N MET A 1 -25.30 0.55 -16.34
CA MET A 1 -24.85 1.96 -16.21
C MET A 1 -23.49 2.06 -16.90
N LEU A 2 -23.42 2.82 -17.99
CA LEU A 2 -22.33 2.80 -18.98
C LEU A 2 -21.03 3.36 -18.39
N VAL A 3 -20.02 2.50 -18.22
CA VAL A 3 -18.63 2.93 -18.07
C VAL A 3 -18.21 3.55 -19.41
N PRO A 4 -17.89 4.85 -19.51
CA PRO A 4 -17.44 5.42 -20.77
C PRO A 4 -16.13 4.73 -21.16
N ARG A 5 -15.95 4.44 -22.46
CA ARG A 5 -14.67 3.93 -23.01
C ARG A 5 -13.55 4.93 -22.68
N SER A 6 -12.83 4.67 -21.60
CA SER A 6 -12.07 5.64 -20.80
C SER A 6 -10.65 5.93 -21.32
N GLY A 7 -10.42 5.82 -22.62
CA GLY A 7 -9.12 6.09 -23.25
C GLY A 7 -8.86 7.56 -23.61
N ALA A 8 -9.91 8.38 -23.77
CA ALA A 8 -9.81 9.69 -24.44
C ALA A 8 -9.64 10.90 -23.51
N LEU A 9 -9.97 10.79 -22.22
CA LEU A 9 -9.92 11.93 -21.30
C LEU A 9 -8.52 12.09 -20.68
N PRO A 10 -7.99 13.32 -20.51
CA PRO A 10 -6.75 13.55 -19.77
C PRO A 10 -6.82 12.99 -18.33
N ALA A 11 -5.69 12.53 -17.80
CA ALA A 11 -5.62 11.93 -16.45
C ALA A 11 -6.23 12.82 -15.35
N PRO A 12 -6.00 14.15 -15.29
CA PRO A 12 -6.63 15.02 -14.29
C PRO A 12 -8.16 15.06 -14.37
N VAL A 13 -8.72 14.96 -15.58
CA VAL A 13 -10.17 14.94 -15.80
C VAL A 13 -10.74 13.62 -15.29
N ARG A 14 -10.12 12.49 -15.66
CA ARG A 14 -10.54 11.17 -15.14
C ARG A 14 -10.47 11.12 -13.62
N ARG A 15 -9.39 11.64 -13.05
CA ARG A 15 -9.18 11.66 -11.61
C ARG A 15 -10.21 12.50 -10.87
N THR A 16 -10.54 13.68 -11.40
CA THR A 16 -11.65 14.52 -10.90
C THR A 16 -12.99 13.80 -10.92
N LEU A 17 -13.29 13.06 -12.00
CA LEU A 17 -14.54 12.29 -12.12
C LEU A 17 -14.59 11.11 -11.13
N LEU A 18 -13.49 10.37 -10.97
CA LEU A 18 -13.36 9.30 -9.97
C LEU A 18 -13.57 9.83 -8.56
N TYR A 19 -12.93 10.95 -8.22
CA TYR A 19 -13.09 11.59 -6.91
C TYR A 19 -14.53 12.00 -6.64
N ARG A 20 -15.20 12.64 -7.60
CA ARG A 20 -16.61 13.02 -7.48
C ARG A 20 -17.53 11.81 -7.34
N GLN A 21 -17.25 10.74 -8.06
CA GLN A 21 -18.02 9.51 -7.94
C GLN A 21 -17.91 8.89 -6.55
N ALA A 22 -16.71 8.92 -5.95
CA ALA A 22 -16.47 8.35 -4.62
C ALA A 22 -16.99 9.22 -3.47
N THR A 23 -16.85 10.55 -3.58
CA THR A 23 -17.09 11.49 -2.46
C THR A 23 -18.35 12.34 -2.60
N GLY A 24 -18.99 12.33 -3.77
CA GLY A 24 -20.13 13.20 -4.11
C GLY A 24 -19.76 14.64 -4.49
N HIS A 25 -18.50 15.05 -4.33
CA HIS A 25 -18.07 16.45 -4.51
C HIS A 25 -16.88 16.57 -5.46
N LEU A 26 -16.69 17.75 -6.06
CA LEU A 26 -15.50 18.01 -6.88
C LEU A 26 -14.29 18.35 -5.98
N PRO A 27 -13.09 17.84 -6.27
CA PRO A 27 -11.91 18.12 -5.45
C PRO A 27 -11.41 19.56 -5.69
N PRO A 28 -11.05 20.32 -4.64
CA PRO A 28 -10.41 21.61 -4.79
C PRO A 28 -8.96 21.45 -5.26
N LEU A 29 -8.71 21.66 -6.56
CA LEU A 29 -7.40 21.42 -7.18
C LEU A 29 -6.28 22.37 -6.71
N LEU A 30 -6.61 23.61 -6.35
CA LEU A 30 -5.61 24.63 -6.00
C LEU A 30 -5.31 24.70 -4.49
N ARG A 31 -6.27 24.31 -3.66
CA ARG A 31 -6.19 24.45 -2.19
C ARG A 31 -6.86 23.26 -1.49
N PRO A 32 -6.33 22.04 -1.67
CA PRO A 32 -6.81 20.87 -0.95
C PRO A 32 -6.57 21.02 0.55
N ARG A 33 -7.58 20.69 1.35
CA ARG A 33 -7.59 20.84 2.80
C ARG A 33 -7.61 19.49 3.49
N THR A 34 -8.52 18.61 3.10
CA THR A 34 -8.66 17.30 3.73
C THR A 34 -7.62 16.31 3.20
N PHE A 35 -7.43 15.19 3.89
CA PHE A 35 -6.47 14.16 3.53
C PHE A 35 -6.78 13.55 2.16
N THR A 36 -8.04 13.22 1.89
CA THR A 36 -8.50 12.67 0.60
C THR A 36 -8.34 13.67 -0.54
N GLU A 37 -8.60 14.96 -0.31
CA GLU A 37 -8.35 16.02 -1.29
C GLU A 37 -6.86 16.14 -1.61
N LYS A 38 -5.99 16.05 -0.59
CA LYS A 38 -4.53 16.11 -0.74
C LYS A 38 -3.96 14.86 -1.44
N LEU A 39 -4.51 13.68 -1.17
CA LEU A 39 -4.21 12.45 -1.92
C LEU A 39 -4.61 12.59 -3.39
N ASN A 40 -5.80 13.13 -3.66
CA ASN A 40 -6.26 13.37 -5.02
C ASN A 40 -5.33 14.36 -5.76
N TRP A 41 -4.92 15.43 -5.08
CA TRP A 41 -3.93 16.36 -5.59
C TRP A 41 -2.59 15.66 -5.90
N ARG A 42 -2.09 14.83 -4.98
CA ARG A 42 -0.82 14.09 -5.15
C ARG A 42 -0.87 13.21 -6.38
N ILE A 43 -1.90 12.38 -6.51
CA ILE A 43 -2.09 11.50 -7.67
C ILE A 43 -2.13 12.30 -8.99
N THR A 44 -2.76 13.48 -8.96
CA THR A 44 -2.93 14.32 -10.15
C THR A 44 -1.64 15.02 -10.57
N PHE A 45 -0.95 15.65 -9.61
CA PHE A 45 0.07 16.67 -9.86
C PHE A 45 1.47 16.31 -9.35
N ASP A 46 1.61 15.36 -8.42
CA ASP A 46 2.89 15.03 -7.83
C ASP A 46 3.68 14.06 -8.69
N ARG A 47 4.78 14.55 -9.27
CA ARG A 47 5.70 13.79 -10.14
C ARG A 47 7.10 13.69 -9.54
N ARG A 48 7.24 13.83 -8.22
CA ARG A 48 8.53 13.60 -7.56
C ARG A 48 8.94 12.14 -7.74
N GLU A 49 10.12 11.91 -8.30
CA GLU A 49 10.63 10.56 -8.55
C GLU A 49 10.82 9.73 -7.26
N LEU A 50 10.90 10.36 -6.08
CA LEU A 50 10.93 9.67 -4.78
C LEU A 50 9.71 8.76 -4.55
N LEU A 51 8.56 9.04 -5.20
CA LEU A 51 7.36 8.19 -5.08
C LEU A 51 7.47 6.91 -5.92
N ALA A 52 8.23 6.92 -7.01
CA ALA A 52 8.34 5.79 -7.93
C ALA A 52 8.74 4.46 -7.26
N PRO A 53 9.79 4.38 -6.43
CA PRO A 53 10.18 3.13 -5.78
C PRO A 53 9.08 2.60 -4.83
N THR A 54 8.23 3.45 -4.28
CA THR A 54 7.08 3.05 -3.42
C THR A 54 5.91 2.42 -4.19
N CYS A 55 6.04 2.21 -5.51
CA CYS A 55 5.08 1.41 -6.29
C CYS A 55 5.73 0.20 -6.98
N ASP A 56 7.00 -0.08 -6.65
CA ASP A 56 7.78 -1.22 -7.12
C ASP A 56 8.17 -2.08 -5.91
N LYS A 57 7.53 -3.23 -5.70
CA LYS A 57 7.74 -4.06 -4.50
C LYS A 57 9.18 -4.52 -4.32
N LEU A 58 9.92 -4.79 -5.40
CA LEU A 58 11.33 -5.14 -5.30
C LEU A 58 12.15 -3.95 -4.79
N ALA A 59 11.89 -2.74 -5.30
CA ALA A 59 12.54 -1.53 -4.81
C ALA A 59 12.18 -1.21 -3.35
N MET A 60 10.90 -1.40 -2.96
CA MET A 60 10.48 -1.20 -1.57
C MET A 60 11.18 -2.16 -0.61
N LYS A 61 11.33 -3.44 -1.00
CA LYS A 61 12.05 -4.43 -0.18
C LYS A 61 13.50 -4.01 0.01
N GLU A 62 14.15 -3.51 -1.04
CA GLU A 62 15.53 -3.03 -0.94
C GLU A 62 15.67 -1.79 -0.06
N HIS A 63 14.75 -0.84 -0.21
CA HIS A 63 14.66 0.32 0.67
C HIS A 63 14.52 -0.12 2.13
N ALA A 64 13.60 -1.03 2.43
CA ALA A 64 13.36 -1.51 3.78
C ALA A 64 14.58 -2.22 4.41
N ARG A 65 15.30 -3.04 3.64
CA ARG A 65 16.55 -3.67 4.09
C ARG A 65 17.62 -2.65 4.44
N THR A 66 17.67 -1.55 3.70
CA THR A 66 18.68 -0.50 3.87
C THR A 66 18.37 0.38 5.08
N VAL A 67 17.11 0.82 5.24
CA VAL A 67 16.77 1.89 6.19
C VAL A 67 16.22 1.39 7.52
N ALA A 68 15.69 0.17 7.59
CA ALA A 68 15.12 -0.40 8.81
C ALA A 68 15.73 -1.75 9.23
N PRO A 69 17.07 -1.96 9.10
CA PRO A 69 17.68 -3.23 9.50
C PRO A 69 17.50 -3.49 10.99
N GLY A 70 17.06 -4.71 11.34
CA GLY A 70 16.81 -5.13 12.72
C GLY A 70 15.50 -4.63 13.35
N LEU A 71 14.84 -3.64 12.75
CA LEU A 71 13.52 -3.19 13.19
C LEU A 71 12.39 -4.03 12.58
N VAL A 72 12.54 -4.40 11.31
CA VAL A 72 11.61 -5.28 10.59
C VAL A 72 12.34 -6.34 9.79
N ARG A 73 11.73 -7.50 9.64
CA ARG A 73 12.16 -8.53 8.69
C ARG A 73 11.59 -8.23 7.31
N VAL A 74 12.40 -8.38 6.27
CA VAL A 74 11.94 -8.21 4.89
C VAL A 74 11.83 -9.60 4.26
N PRO A 75 10.65 -9.99 3.74
CA PRO A 75 10.47 -11.29 3.12
C PRO A 75 11.54 -11.56 2.05
N GLU A 76 12.10 -12.76 2.00
CA GLU A 76 13.03 -13.16 0.96
C GLU A 76 12.34 -13.14 -0.42
N THR A 77 13.04 -12.67 -1.45
CA THR A 77 12.58 -12.79 -2.83
C THR A 77 13.22 -14.05 -3.42
N LEU A 78 12.42 -15.09 -3.62
CA LEU A 78 12.87 -16.40 -4.10
C LEU A 78 13.07 -16.41 -5.61
N TRP A 79 12.28 -15.61 -6.33
CA TRP A 79 12.41 -15.44 -7.77
C TRP A 79 11.79 -14.11 -8.21
N SER A 80 12.27 -13.55 -9.31
CA SER A 80 11.57 -12.47 -10.02
C SER A 80 11.84 -12.54 -11.51
N GLY A 81 10.79 -12.38 -12.32
CA GLY A 81 10.89 -12.49 -13.78
C GLY A 81 9.60 -12.10 -14.47
N THR A 82 9.56 -12.26 -15.79
CA THR A 82 8.37 -11.92 -16.60
C THR A 82 7.64 -13.14 -17.12
N ASP A 83 8.28 -14.31 -17.11
CA ASP A 83 7.66 -15.58 -17.48
C ASP A 83 7.71 -16.56 -16.30
N VAL A 84 6.53 -16.96 -15.80
CA VAL A 84 6.44 -18.00 -14.76
C VAL A 84 6.95 -19.36 -15.22
N GLY A 85 7.18 -19.56 -16.51
CA GLY A 85 7.90 -20.72 -17.04
C GLY A 85 9.27 -20.93 -16.40
N GLU A 86 9.95 -19.84 -16.01
CA GLU A 86 11.26 -19.89 -15.34
C GLU A 86 11.19 -20.54 -13.95
N LEU A 87 9.99 -20.64 -13.33
CA LEU A 87 9.82 -21.28 -12.03
C LEU A 87 10.00 -22.80 -12.07
N ALA A 88 10.02 -23.43 -13.25
CA ALA A 88 10.26 -24.86 -13.39
C ALA A 88 11.64 -25.28 -12.85
N ASP A 89 12.61 -24.37 -12.88
CA ASP A 89 13.99 -24.59 -12.44
C ASP A 89 14.30 -23.96 -11.06
N VAL A 90 13.27 -23.47 -10.34
CA VAL A 90 13.41 -22.82 -9.04
C VAL A 90 12.98 -23.79 -7.93
N ASP A 91 13.87 -24.01 -6.96
CA ASP A 91 13.53 -24.78 -5.75
C ASP A 91 12.66 -23.93 -4.81
N LEU A 92 11.35 -24.19 -4.85
CA LEU A 92 10.36 -23.43 -4.09
C LEU A 92 10.03 -24.14 -2.76
N PRO A 93 9.92 -23.40 -1.65
CA PRO A 93 9.61 -23.96 -0.34
C PRO A 93 8.17 -24.49 -0.27
N GLY A 94 7.82 -25.11 0.86
CA GLY A 94 6.48 -25.64 1.10
C GLY A 94 5.35 -24.61 0.93
N HIS A 95 5.62 -23.32 1.16
CA HIS A 95 4.68 -22.22 0.98
C HIS A 95 5.38 -20.96 0.48
N TRP A 96 4.74 -20.27 -0.46
CA TRP A 96 5.26 -19.02 -1.05
C TRP A 96 4.14 -18.15 -1.61
N VAL A 97 4.45 -16.89 -1.90
CA VAL A 97 3.49 -15.92 -2.46
C VAL A 97 4.01 -15.40 -3.80
N LEU A 98 3.23 -15.58 -4.87
CA LEU A 98 3.48 -14.99 -6.18
C LEU A 98 2.64 -13.74 -6.36
N LYS A 99 3.28 -12.61 -6.66
CA LYS A 99 2.60 -11.33 -6.86
C LYS A 99 3.23 -10.51 -7.99
N PRO A 100 2.44 -9.69 -8.70
CA PRO A 100 2.98 -8.68 -9.60
C PRO A 100 3.65 -7.56 -8.82
N ASN A 101 4.77 -7.08 -9.35
CA ASN A 101 5.57 -6.05 -8.70
C ASN A 101 4.85 -4.68 -8.66
N HIS A 102 4.08 -4.36 -9.70
CA HIS A 102 3.53 -3.03 -10.00
C HIS A 102 2.00 -2.93 -9.90
N SER A 103 1.37 -3.66 -8.97
CA SER A 103 -0.06 -3.52 -8.66
C SER A 103 -0.40 -3.93 -7.23
N CYS A 104 -1.52 -3.50 -6.66
CA CYS A 104 -1.97 -3.98 -5.34
C CYS A 104 -2.95 -5.17 -5.42
N ILE A 105 -3.22 -5.79 -4.26
CA ILE A 105 -4.21 -6.88 -3.98
C ILE A 105 -3.91 -8.23 -4.63
N ARG A 106 -3.46 -8.25 -5.88
CA ARG A 106 -3.20 -9.49 -6.64
C ARG A 106 -2.06 -10.27 -6.02
N ARG A 107 -2.35 -11.53 -5.68
CA ARG A 107 -1.40 -12.50 -5.16
C ARG A 107 -1.94 -13.91 -5.37
N LEU A 108 -1.06 -14.87 -5.54
CA LEU A 108 -1.34 -16.30 -5.50
C LEU A 108 -0.54 -16.92 -4.36
N PHE A 109 -1.18 -17.79 -3.59
CA PHE A 109 -0.51 -18.59 -2.57
C PHE A 109 -0.18 -19.94 -3.18
N GLY A 110 1.09 -20.31 -3.18
CA GLY A 110 1.58 -21.56 -3.74
C GLY A 110 2.04 -22.55 -2.67
N ARG A 111 2.22 -23.81 -3.08
CA ARG A 111 2.74 -24.89 -2.25
C ARG A 111 3.66 -25.80 -3.05
N GLY A 112 4.82 -26.15 -2.50
CA GLY A 112 5.81 -27.02 -3.14
C GLY A 112 6.27 -26.51 -4.52
N PRO A 113 6.74 -27.41 -5.42
CA PRO A 113 7.05 -27.05 -6.79
C PRO A 113 5.74 -26.67 -7.50
N GLY A 114 5.53 -25.37 -7.73
CA GLY A 114 4.27 -24.87 -8.29
C GLY A 114 3.92 -25.47 -9.65
N ASP A 115 2.63 -25.64 -9.95
CA ASP A 115 2.16 -25.99 -11.29
C ASP A 115 2.32 -24.78 -12.23
N VAL A 116 3.40 -24.78 -13.01
CA VAL A 116 3.75 -23.71 -13.94
C VAL A 116 2.63 -23.42 -14.95
N ASP A 117 1.91 -24.44 -15.41
CA ASP A 117 0.81 -24.26 -16.36
C ASP A 117 -0.40 -23.59 -15.69
N GLU A 118 -0.72 -23.96 -14.45
CA GLU A 118 -1.72 -23.25 -13.65
C GLU A 118 -1.33 -21.80 -13.41
N LEU A 119 -0.09 -21.57 -12.96
CA LEU A 119 0.42 -20.22 -12.70
C LEU A 119 0.34 -19.36 -13.96
N ARG A 120 0.77 -19.88 -15.12
CA ARG A 120 0.71 -19.18 -16.40
C ARG A 120 -0.72 -18.76 -16.76
N ARG A 121 -1.71 -19.65 -16.54
CA ARG A 121 -3.12 -19.33 -16.75
C ARG A 121 -3.63 -18.26 -15.79
N ARG A 122 -3.27 -18.34 -14.51
CA ARG A 122 -3.78 -17.43 -13.46
C ARG A 122 -3.13 -16.06 -13.47
N THR A 123 -1.88 -15.96 -13.91
CA THR A 123 -1.14 -14.69 -14.02
C THR A 123 -1.17 -14.09 -15.42
N ALA A 124 -1.94 -14.66 -16.35
CA ALA A 124 -2.08 -14.11 -17.70
C ALA A 124 -2.46 -12.63 -17.67
N GLY A 125 -1.68 -11.81 -18.37
CA GLY A 125 -1.86 -10.36 -18.47
C GLY A 125 -1.41 -9.55 -17.25
N TRP A 126 -0.96 -10.17 -16.14
CA TRP A 126 -0.53 -9.42 -14.95
C TRP A 126 0.67 -8.51 -15.24
N VAL A 127 1.68 -9.03 -15.96
CA VAL A 127 2.87 -8.26 -16.34
C VAL A 127 2.52 -7.10 -17.28
N GLY A 128 1.64 -7.34 -18.26
CA GLY A 128 1.28 -6.33 -19.27
C GLY A 128 0.24 -5.30 -18.81
N GLU A 129 -0.37 -5.46 -17.64
CA GLU A 129 -1.42 -4.56 -17.16
C GLU A 129 -0.84 -3.17 -16.86
N ARG A 130 -1.48 -2.15 -17.42
CA ARG A 130 -1.23 -0.74 -17.08
C ARG A 130 -1.97 -0.37 -15.80
N TYR A 131 -1.61 -0.99 -14.67
CA TYR A 131 -2.33 -0.91 -13.41
C TYR A 131 -2.67 0.53 -12.98
N TRP A 132 -1.70 1.44 -13.11
CA TRP A 132 -1.84 2.87 -12.83
C TRP A 132 -3.06 3.56 -13.48
N ARG A 133 -3.61 3.02 -14.58
CA ARG A 133 -4.81 3.56 -15.24
C ARG A 133 -6.10 3.34 -14.44
N LYS A 134 -6.11 2.48 -13.41
CA LYS A 134 -7.30 2.23 -12.58
C LYS A 134 -7.71 3.47 -11.79
N SER A 135 -6.73 4.17 -11.20
CA SER A 135 -6.98 5.34 -10.35
C SER A 135 -6.06 6.52 -10.62
N GLU A 136 -5.33 6.49 -11.74
CA GLU A 136 -4.35 7.50 -12.20
C GLU A 136 -3.09 7.63 -11.36
N GLU A 137 -2.82 6.64 -10.51
CA GLU A 137 -1.69 6.64 -9.57
C GLU A 137 -0.35 6.64 -10.32
N TRP A 138 0.23 7.83 -10.44
CA TRP A 138 1.36 8.08 -11.35
C TRP A 138 2.59 7.23 -11.04
N ALA A 139 2.95 7.02 -9.77
CA ALA A 139 4.16 6.26 -9.43
C ALA A 139 4.13 4.80 -9.91
N TYR A 140 2.95 4.15 -9.96
CA TYR A 140 2.81 2.81 -10.56
C TYR A 140 3.16 2.76 -12.05
N ARG A 141 3.16 3.90 -12.76
CA ARG A 141 3.63 3.97 -14.15
C ARG A 141 5.15 3.81 -14.27
N ARG A 142 5.89 4.07 -13.19
CA ARG A 142 7.37 4.06 -13.15
C ARG A 142 7.93 2.71 -12.72
N ALA A 143 7.15 1.90 -12.01
CA ALA A 143 7.55 0.57 -11.54
C ALA A 143 7.89 -0.37 -12.69
N ARG A 144 8.89 -1.24 -12.49
CA ARG A 144 9.27 -2.26 -13.47
C ARG A 144 8.19 -3.35 -13.52
N PRO A 145 7.57 -3.61 -14.69
CA PRO A 145 6.58 -4.68 -14.80
C PRO A 145 7.25 -6.06 -14.74
N CYS A 146 7.00 -6.78 -13.67
CA CYS A 146 7.42 -8.18 -13.50
C CYS A 146 6.54 -8.88 -12.45
N LEU A 147 6.79 -10.16 -12.28
CA LEU A 147 6.31 -10.99 -11.19
C LEU A 147 7.45 -11.23 -10.20
N LEU A 148 7.09 -11.51 -8.96
CA LEU A 148 8.02 -11.95 -7.93
C LEU A 148 7.38 -13.06 -7.09
N VAL A 149 8.19 -14.04 -6.71
CA VAL A 149 7.86 -15.03 -5.68
C VAL A 149 8.64 -14.64 -4.42
N GLU A 150 7.95 -14.61 -3.29
CA GLU A 150 8.57 -14.38 -1.99
C GLU A 150 8.18 -15.44 -0.98
N GLU A 151 8.96 -15.51 0.11
CA GLU A 151 8.65 -16.38 1.23
C GLU A 151 7.27 -16.05 1.82
N PHE A 152 6.60 -17.08 2.32
CA PHE A 152 5.32 -16.92 2.99
C PHE A 152 5.54 -16.42 4.42
N ILE A 153 4.83 -15.36 4.81
CA ILE A 153 4.89 -14.78 6.17
C ILE A 153 3.78 -15.41 7.02
N GLY A 154 4.16 -15.99 8.16
CA GLY A 154 3.22 -16.59 9.11
C GLY A 154 2.79 -18.01 8.76
N VAL A 155 1.66 -18.42 9.33
CA VAL A 155 1.14 -19.79 9.20
C VAL A 155 0.12 -19.86 8.06
N PRO A 156 0.25 -20.80 7.11
CA PRO A 156 -0.72 -20.97 6.03
C PRO A 156 -2.16 -21.13 6.55
N GLY A 157 -3.07 -20.29 6.06
CA GLY A 157 -4.48 -20.28 6.48
C GLY A 157 -4.77 -19.37 7.69
N VAL A 158 -3.74 -18.76 8.29
CA VAL A 158 -3.89 -17.69 9.29
C VAL A 158 -3.46 -16.39 8.64
N VAL A 159 -4.34 -15.39 8.64
CA VAL A 159 -3.95 -14.05 8.18
C VAL A 159 -3.25 -13.34 9.34
N PRO A 160 -1.98 -12.91 9.17
CA PRO A 160 -1.30 -12.16 10.21
C PRO A 160 -2.02 -10.84 10.49
N ALA A 161 -1.85 -10.35 11.72
CA ALA A 161 -2.27 -9.00 12.09
C ALA A 161 -1.53 -8.01 11.18
N ASP A 162 -2.29 -7.07 10.63
CA ASP A 162 -1.78 -6.11 9.65
C ASP A 162 -1.86 -4.71 10.25
N LEU A 163 -0.68 -4.18 10.54
CA LEU A 163 -0.42 -2.91 11.22
C LEU A 163 0.00 -1.89 10.17
N LYS A 164 -0.76 -0.81 10.02
CA LYS A 164 -0.43 0.26 9.08
C LYS A 164 -0.19 1.55 9.83
N VAL A 165 1.02 2.08 9.70
CA VAL A 165 1.39 3.34 10.32
C VAL A 165 1.37 4.42 9.25
N LEU A 166 0.47 5.40 9.41
CA LEU A 166 0.48 6.61 8.59
C LEU A 166 1.46 7.62 9.19
N VAL A 167 2.54 7.90 8.47
CA VAL A 167 3.54 8.90 8.83
C VAL A 167 3.27 10.17 8.02
N VAL A 168 3.19 11.31 8.70
CA VAL A 168 2.92 12.61 8.08
C VAL A 168 3.90 13.65 8.62
N GLY A 169 4.66 14.26 7.72
CA GLY A 169 5.70 15.23 8.09
C GLY A 169 6.78 14.63 9.01
N GLY A 170 7.17 13.37 8.78
CA GLY A 170 8.17 12.65 9.58
C GLY A 170 7.67 12.03 10.88
N GLU A 171 6.41 12.28 11.27
CA GLU A 171 5.86 11.81 12.55
C GLU A 171 4.76 10.77 12.32
N PRO A 172 4.76 9.62 13.03
CA PRO A 172 3.63 8.71 13.07
C PRO A 172 2.38 9.45 13.58
N ARG A 173 1.26 9.32 12.88
CA ARG A 173 0.00 9.98 13.25
C ARG A 173 -1.09 8.99 13.61
N LEU A 174 -1.21 7.93 12.82
CA LEU A 174 -2.30 6.97 12.92
C LEU A 174 -1.73 5.57 12.79
N VAL A 175 -2.19 4.65 13.63
CA VAL A 175 -1.96 3.22 13.47
C VAL A 175 -3.30 2.54 13.17
N GLU A 176 -3.39 1.84 12.04
CA GLU A 176 -4.52 1.01 11.67
C GLU A 176 -4.19 -0.45 12.00
N LEU A 177 -4.98 -1.08 12.85
CA LEU A 177 -4.93 -2.52 13.10
C LEU A 177 -6.04 -3.19 12.29
N HIS A 178 -5.65 -4.09 11.39
CA HIS A 178 -6.56 -4.92 10.61
C HIS A 178 -6.50 -6.36 11.10
N THR A 179 -7.65 -6.88 11.53
CA THR A 179 -7.81 -8.27 11.96
C THR A 179 -8.87 -8.97 11.11
N GLY A 180 -8.83 -10.30 11.06
CA GLY A 180 -9.85 -11.11 10.39
C GLY A 180 -10.01 -10.85 8.88
N ARG A 181 -8.90 -10.63 8.16
CA ARG A 181 -8.91 -10.22 6.73
C ARG A 181 -9.65 -11.19 5.79
N ASP A 182 -9.70 -12.48 6.13
CA ASP A 182 -10.35 -13.53 5.32
C ASP A 182 -11.74 -13.96 5.87
N ASP A 183 -12.18 -13.41 7.00
CA ASP A 183 -13.43 -13.69 7.72
C ASP A 183 -14.19 -12.40 8.13
N ASP A 184 -14.50 -12.18 9.41
CA ASP A 184 -15.18 -10.96 9.91
C ASP A 184 -14.19 -9.78 9.99
N HIS A 185 -13.83 -9.23 8.83
CA HIS A 185 -12.80 -8.19 8.73
C HIS A 185 -13.17 -6.94 9.55
N GLY A 186 -12.41 -6.73 10.62
CA GLY A 186 -12.50 -5.57 11.49
C GLY A 186 -11.28 -4.66 11.35
N THR A 187 -11.49 -3.37 11.63
CA THR A 187 -10.38 -2.43 11.82
C THR A 187 -10.49 -1.68 13.12
N ARG A 188 -9.35 -1.37 13.74
CA ARG A 188 -9.28 -0.46 14.87
C ARG A 188 -8.18 0.56 14.65
N LEU A 189 -8.47 1.81 15.01
CA LEU A 189 -7.59 2.95 14.83
C LEU A 189 -7.00 3.37 16.16
N TYR A 190 -5.71 3.68 16.17
CA TYR A 190 -4.98 4.09 17.36
C TYR A 190 -4.11 5.31 17.09
N THR A 191 -3.86 6.08 18.15
CA THR A 191 -2.73 7.01 18.19
C THR A 191 -1.40 6.23 18.21
N PRO A 192 -0.25 6.87 17.97
CA PRO A 192 1.05 6.23 18.12
C PRO A 192 1.28 5.68 19.54
N GLY A 193 0.69 6.31 20.57
CA GLY A 193 0.74 5.82 21.95
C GLY A 193 -0.29 4.72 22.27
N TRP A 194 -0.86 4.09 21.24
CA TRP A 194 -1.86 3.01 21.37
C TRP A 194 -3.17 3.39 22.08
N ALA A 195 -3.53 4.68 22.09
CA ALA A 195 -4.85 5.10 22.56
C ALA A 195 -5.88 4.91 21.43
N PRO A 196 -7.02 4.24 21.67
CA PRO A 196 -8.02 4.00 20.63
C PRO A 196 -8.63 5.33 20.15
N LEU A 197 -8.84 5.43 18.85
CA LEU A 197 -9.46 6.58 18.21
C LEU A 197 -10.95 6.31 17.95
N PRO A 198 -11.79 7.37 17.91
CA PRO A 198 -13.23 7.22 17.82
C PRO A 198 -13.73 6.94 16.39
N TRP A 199 -12.85 6.97 15.39
CA TRP A 199 -13.20 6.88 13.97
C TRP A 199 -13.01 5.49 13.39
N THR A 200 -13.62 5.28 12.23
CA THR A 200 -13.50 4.10 11.37
C THR A 200 -13.06 4.50 9.95
N ILE A 201 -12.60 3.53 9.18
CA ILE A 201 -12.12 3.71 7.79
C ILE A 201 -12.96 2.91 6.78
N GLY A 202 -14.29 2.88 6.99
CA GLY A 202 -15.22 2.17 6.11
C GLY A 202 -15.32 0.66 6.35
N TYR A 203 -14.72 0.16 7.43
CA TYR A 203 -14.88 -1.20 7.93
C TYR A 203 -15.58 -1.17 9.30
N ARG A 204 -16.12 -2.32 9.70
CA ARG A 204 -16.68 -2.49 11.04
C ARG A 204 -15.57 -2.25 12.08
N PRO A 205 -15.83 -1.48 13.14
CA PRO A 205 -14.87 -1.32 14.22
C PRO A 205 -14.64 -2.67 14.90
N GLY A 206 -13.38 -3.11 14.92
CA GLY A 206 -12.94 -4.23 15.75
C GLY A 206 -12.91 -3.85 17.23
N PRO A 207 -12.79 -4.83 18.14
CA PRO A 207 -12.57 -4.56 19.56
C PRO A 207 -11.24 -3.82 19.79
N ASP A 208 -11.11 -3.18 20.95
CA ASP A 208 -9.81 -2.71 21.43
C ASP A 208 -8.90 -3.92 21.67
N ALA A 209 -7.74 -3.91 21.04
CA ALA A 209 -6.63 -4.83 21.25
C ALA A 209 -5.50 -4.19 22.06
N ASP A 210 -4.73 -5.05 22.74
CA ASP A 210 -3.49 -4.67 23.41
C ASP A 210 -2.43 -4.19 22.40
N PRO A 211 -1.48 -3.33 22.81
CA PRO A 211 -0.38 -2.92 21.95
C PRO A 211 0.50 -4.11 21.56
N PRO A 212 1.02 -4.11 20.32
CA PRO A 212 1.99 -5.12 19.91
C PRO A 212 3.24 -4.98 20.77
N GLU A 213 3.87 -6.10 21.11
CA GLU A 213 5.05 -6.10 21.99
C GLU A 213 6.18 -5.20 21.45
N ARG A 214 6.30 -5.14 20.12
CA ARG A 214 7.29 -4.34 19.40
C ARG A 214 6.75 -2.99 18.90
N LEU A 215 5.77 -2.38 19.58
CA LEU A 215 5.20 -1.09 19.16
C LEU A 215 6.27 -0.01 18.91
N ASP A 216 7.23 0.14 19.80
CA ASP A 216 8.29 1.14 19.64
C ASP A 216 9.14 0.89 18.38
N ASP A 217 9.42 -0.37 18.06
CA ASP A 217 10.18 -0.73 16.86
C ASP A 217 9.34 -0.53 15.59
N LEU A 218 8.04 -0.82 15.65
CA LEU A 218 7.09 -0.52 14.56
C LEU A 218 7.10 0.97 14.23
N LEU A 219 6.99 1.83 15.24
CA LEU A 219 6.98 3.28 15.04
C LEU A 219 8.32 3.80 14.52
N LYS A 220 9.45 3.32 15.07
CA LYS A 220 10.80 3.66 14.58
C LYS A 220 10.99 3.21 13.13
N ALA A 221 10.58 1.99 12.79
CA ALA A 221 10.66 1.47 11.43
C ALA A 221 9.83 2.32 10.47
N ALA A 222 8.59 2.63 10.83
CA ALA A 222 7.71 3.44 10.02
C ALA A 222 8.29 4.84 9.76
N THR A 223 8.80 5.50 10.80
CA THR A 223 9.47 6.80 10.67
C THR A 223 10.69 6.72 9.76
N ALA A 224 11.57 5.72 9.94
CA ALA A 224 12.76 5.56 9.11
C ALA A 224 12.42 5.25 7.64
N LEU A 225 11.43 4.39 7.41
CA LEU A 225 10.96 4.01 6.07
C LEU A 225 10.31 5.18 5.32
N ALA A 226 9.66 6.09 6.06
CA ALA A 226 9.00 7.28 5.53
C ALA A 226 9.91 8.52 5.49
N ASP A 227 11.18 8.41 5.82
CA ASP A 227 12.11 9.55 5.76
C ASP A 227 12.19 10.14 4.35
N GLY A 228 12.18 11.47 4.25
CA GLY A 228 12.11 12.21 2.99
C GLY A 228 10.72 12.31 2.35
N PHE A 229 9.69 11.61 2.87
CA PHE A 229 8.31 11.73 2.40
C PHE A 229 7.52 12.73 3.26
N ASP A 230 6.69 13.55 2.61
CA ASP A 230 5.73 14.46 3.27
C ASP A 230 4.54 13.69 3.89
N MET A 231 4.21 12.55 3.30
CA MET A 231 3.29 11.56 3.84
C MET A 231 3.56 10.21 3.19
N LEU A 232 3.63 9.16 4.01
CA LEU A 232 3.72 7.78 3.55
C LEU A 232 3.02 6.89 4.58
N ARG A 233 2.26 5.90 4.10
CA ARG A 233 1.79 4.81 4.96
C ARG A 233 2.76 3.64 4.85
N VAL A 234 3.11 3.06 5.98
CA VAL A 234 3.99 1.90 6.09
C VAL A 234 3.18 0.75 6.64
N ASP A 235 3.10 -0.34 5.90
CA ASP A 235 2.35 -1.54 6.26
C ASP A 235 3.33 -2.60 6.75
N CYS A 236 3.04 -3.16 7.91
CA CYS A 236 3.78 -4.26 8.53
C CYS A 236 2.83 -5.38 8.93
N TYR A 237 3.34 -6.61 8.95
CA TYR A 237 2.69 -7.74 9.58
C TYR A 237 3.34 -8.07 10.90
N GLU A 238 2.55 -8.53 11.86
CA GLU A 238 3.07 -9.13 13.08
C GLU A 238 2.81 -10.64 13.07
N VAL A 239 3.89 -11.40 13.28
CA VAL A 239 3.87 -12.87 13.34
C VAL A 239 4.84 -13.32 14.41
N ASP A 240 4.35 -14.08 15.39
CA ASP A 240 5.16 -14.67 16.45
C ASP A 240 6.07 -13.65 17.18
N GLY A 241 5.54 -12.45 17.44
CA GLY A 241 6.27 -11.34 18.08
C GLY A 241 7.27 -10.61 17.15
N GLU A 242 7.39 -11.02 15.90
CA GLU A 242 8.26 -10.39 14.90
C GLU A 242 7.49 -9.49 13.94
N LEU A 243 8.07 -8.34 13.64
CA LEU A 243 7.55 -7.40 12.65
C LEU A 243 8.12 -7.72 11.27
N TRP A 244 7.25 -7.83 10.28
CA TRP A 244 7.59 -8.07 8.89
C TRP A 244 7.17 -6.89 8.02
N PHE A 245 8.07 -6.40 7.18
CA PHE A 245 7.76 -5.38 6.19
C PHE A 245 6.74 -5.90 5.17
N GLY A 246 5.65 -5.15 4.99
CA GLY A 246 4.60 -5.44 4.01
C GLY A 246 4.68 -4.56 2.76
N GLU A 247 4.44 -3.26 2.92
CA GLU A 247 4.32 -2.31 1.80
C GLU A 247 4.66 -0.86 2.22
N LEU A 248 5.13 -0.06 1.26
CA LEU A 248 5.09 1.41 1.34
C LEU A 248 3.97 1.91 0.44
N THR A 249 3.05 2.70 0.98
CA THR A 249 1.86 3.12 0.24
C THR A 249 1.81 4.66 0.14
N PRO A 250 2.16 5.25 -1.03
CA PRO A 250 2.08 6.70 -1.23
C PRO A 250 0.65 7.19 -1.52
N TYR A 251 -0.26 6.27 -1.84
CA TYR A 251 -1.64 6.53 -2.25
C TYR A 251 -2.66 5.64 -1.49
N PRO A 252 -2.75 5.70 -0.14
CA PRO A 252 -3.70 4.89 0.62
C PRO A 252 -5.13 5.01 0.08
N GLY A 253 -5.76 3.86 -0.21
CA GLY A 253 -7.12 3.80 -0.76
C GLY A 253 -7.32 4.56 -2.08
N ALA A 254 -6.23 4.87 -2.79
CA ALA A 254 -6.18 5.81 -3.91
C ALA A 254 -6.84 7.17 -3.61
N GLY A 255 -6.98 7.57 -2.34
CA GLY A 255 -7.76 8.74 -1.93
C GLY A 255 -9.25 8.68 -2.32
N LEU A 256 -9.80 7.48 -2.52
CA LEU A 256 -11.20 7.23 -2.89
C LEU A 256 -11.94 6.38 -1.83
N SER A 257 -11.22 5.74 -0.92
CA SER A 257 -11.83 5.03 0.21
C SER A 257 -12.59 6.01 1.12
N PRO A 258 -13.78 5.64 1.64
CA PRO A 258 -14.50 6.44 2.61
C PRO A 258 -13.65 6.69 3.85
N LEU A 259 -13.65 7.94 4.30
CA LEU A 259 -13.01 8.37 5.53
C LEU A 259 -14.00 9.23 6.31
N GLU A 260 -14.08 9.05 7.63
CA GLU A 260 -14.94 9.91 8.43
C GLU A 260 -14.50 11.38 8.31
N PRO A 261 -15.43 12.35 8.20
CA PRO A 261 -15.08 13.74 7.91
C PRO A 261 -14.07 14.37 8.89
N ASP A 262 -14.20 14.05 10.18
CA ASP A 262 -13.31 14.56 11.21
C ASP A 262 -11.89 13.96 11.11
N LEU A 263 -11.79 12.67 10.79
CA LEU A 263 -10.52 12.01 10.53
C LEU A 263 -9.85 12.56 9.26
N ASP A 264 -10.63 12.77 8.19
CA ASP A 264 -10.15 13.35 6.93
C ASP A 264 -9.64 14.79 7.10
N ALA A 265 -10.35 15.59 7.91
CA ALA A 265 -9.94 16.94 8.26
C ALA A 265 -8.70 16.95 9.16
N TRP A 266 -8.63 16.07 10.16
CA TRP A 266 -7.52 15.98 11.11
C TRP A 266 -6.20 15.57 10.42
N LEU A 267 -6.23 14.50 9.62
CA LEU A 267 -5.07 14.08 8.81
C LEU A 267 -4.72 15.12 7.75
N GLY A 268 -5.74 15.74 7.15
CA GLY A 268 -5.57 16.83 6.20
C GLY A 268 -4.79 17.98 6.82
N ALA A 269 -5.17 18.45 8.00
CA ALA A 269 -4.51 19.56 8.68
C ALA A 269 -3.03 19.27 9.00
N ALA A 270 -2.68 18.02 9.31
CA ALA A 270 -1.31 17.62 9.61
C ALA A 270 -0.39 17.58 8.38
N TRP A 271 -0.96 17.35 7.18
CA TRP A 271 -0.15 17.12 5.98
C TRP A 271 0.09 18.39 5.17
N THR A 272 1.33 18.88 5.16
CA THR A 272 1.75 19.96 4.26
C THR A 272 2.20 19.39 2.92
N LEU A 273 1.51 19.75 1.84
CA LEU A 273 1.89 19.35 0.49
C LEU A 273 3.17 20.08 0.04
N PRO A 274 4.01 19.43 -0.79
CA PRO A 274 5.09 20.12 -1.46
C PRO A 274 4.55 21.21 -2.40
N PRO A 275 5.30 22.29 -2.64
CA PRO A 275 4.88 23.29 -3.60
C PRO A 275 4.89 22.73 -5.03
N LEU A 276 3.95 23.19 -5.88
CA LEU A 276 3.72 22.69 -7.25
C LEU A 276 4.95 22.71 -8.18
N TRP A 277 5.96 23.52 -7.90
CA TRP A 277 7.18 23.60 -8.70
C TRP A 277 8.22 22.54 -8.27
N HIS A 278 8.17 22.03 -7.05
CA HIS A 278 8.94 20.86 -6.61
C HIS A 278 8.36 19.54 -7.13
N THR A 279 7.14 19.55 -7.67
CA THR A 279 6.45 18.34 -8.11
C THR A 279 6.63 18.03 -9.59
N ARG A 280 7.46 18.79 -10.30
CA ARG A 280 7.85 18.50 -11.68
C ARG A 280 9.25 17.86 -11.64
N GLY A 281 9.32 16.57 -11.93
CA GLY A 281 10.57 15.86 -12.18
C GLY A 281 11.24 16.34 -13.47
#